data_AF-A0A947FYS2-F1
#
_entry.id   AF-A0A947FYS2-F1
#
_cell.length_a   1.000
_cell.length_b   1.000
_cell.length_c   1.000
_cell.angle_alpha   90.00
_cell.angle_beta   90.00
_cell.angle_gamma   90.00
#
_symmetry.space_group_name_H-M   'P 1'
#
loop_
_entity.id
_entity.type
_entity.pdbx_description
1 polymer ?
#
loop_
_entity_poly.entity_id
_entity_poly.type
_entity_poly.pdbx_seq_one_letter_code
_entity_poly.pdbx_strand_id
1 'polypeptide(L)'
;MGDAVFRLAAVEEELQSAHEEAGLAEGKRAIAGRLGLEFLVVVVGILAALGVDDWSQARSDRQLEEHLLTSLASDLEDDRIDADLQERLAGMHRDAVDHLLSVTDHPLAPTDRQFDDSPEAIDRSLQRLLALPELQVFKATFTEMTSTGSIRVITNRALRRQIASYYQEAEVVLGVPMRQVDARPDLQRALAAVGVASGQAGTMPDLALRLRSNPTIPIHALRIRRYFENRVAVEGMKEAREGLVEAVSEELENRWGERKP
;
A
#
# COMPACT_ATOMS: atom_id res chain seq x y z
N MET A 1 -71.09 -46.81 -67.44
CA MET A 1 -71.38 -45.92 -66.29
C MET A 1 -70.47 -46.15 -65.07
N GLY A 2 -69.80 -47.31 -64.91
CA GLY A 2 -68.93 -47.56 -63.73
C GLY A 2 -67.55 -46.88 -63.72
N ASP A 3 -66.97 -46.60 -64.90
CA ASP A 3 -65.57 -46.10 -65.01
C ASP A 3 -65.41 -44.62 -64.61
N ALA A 4 -66.46 -43.81 -64.78
CA ALA A 4 -66.46 -42.40 -64.39
C ALA A 4 -66.59 -42.22 -62.87
N VAL A 5 -67.32 -43.12 -62.18
CA VAL A 5 -67.52 -43.07 -60.72
C VAL A 5 -66.24 -43.48 -59.98
N PHE A 6 -65.51 -44.46 -60.51
CA PHE A 6 -64.24 -44.91 -59.91
C PHE A 6 -63.13 -43.86 -60.01
N ARG A 7 -63.08 -43.12 -61.12
CA ARG A 7 -62.13 -42.01 -61.31
C ARG A 7 -62.43 -40.81 -60.43
N LEU A 8 -63.71 -40.53 -60.15
CA LEU A 8 -64.10 -39.46 -59.23
C LEU A 8 -63.72 -39.79 -57.78
N ALA A 9 -63.95 -41.03 -57.34
CA ALA A 9 -63.59 -41.46 -55.98
C ALA A 9 -62.07 -41.42 -55.73
N ALA A 10 -61.26 -41.84 -56.71
CA ALA A 10 -59.79 -41.80 -56.59
C ALA A 10 -59.23 -40.38 -56.52
N VAL A 11 -59.82 -39.43 -57.27
CA VAL A 11 -59.41 -38.01 -57.24
C VAL A 11 -59.82 -37.35 -55.92
N GLU A 12 -60.95 -37.75 -55.34
CA GLU A 12 -61.45 -37.24 -54.06
C GLU A 12 -60.56 -37.70 -52.89
N GLU A 13 -60.08 -38.95 -52.94
CA GLU A 13 -59.16 -39.54 -51.96
C GLU A 13 -57.76 -38.89 -52.05
N GLU A 14 -57.26 -38.62 -53.26
CA GLU A 14 -55.97 -37.96 -53.50
C GLU A 14 -56.00 -36.47 -53.10
N LEU A 15 -57.14 -35.78 -53.31
CA LEU A 15 -57.35 -34.42 -52.81
C LEU A 15 -57.44 -34.38 -51.27
N GLN A 16 -58.08 -35.36 -50.64
CA GLN A 16 -58.12 -35.48 -49.18
C GLN A 16 -56.74 -35.72 -48.58
N SER A 17 -55.93 -36.62 -49.17
CA SER A 17 -54.57 -36.87 -48.69
C SER A 17 -53.65 -35.66 -48.85
N ALA A 18 -53.77 -34.93 -49.95
CA ALA A 18 -52.99 -33.70 -50.18
C ALA A 18 -53.39 -32.57 -49.21
N HIS A 19 -54.67 -32.49 -48.82
CA HIS A 19 -55.15 -31.53 -47.81
C HIS A 19 -54.66 -31.87 -46.39
N GLU A 20 -54.61 -33.16 -46.04
CA GLU A 20 -54.07 -33.62 -44.76
C GLU A 20 -52.56 -33.36 -44.63
N GLU A 21 -51.77 -33.64 -45.67
CA GLU A 21 -50.33 -33.37 -45.66
C GLU A 21 -50.01 -31.86 -45.59
N ALA A 22 -50.77 -31.03 -46.31
CA ALA A 22 -50.61 -29.58 -46.27
C ALA A 22 -50.92 -29.00 -44.87
N GLY A 23 -52.01 -29.45 -44.24
CA GLY A 23 -52.39 -29.05 -42.88
C GLY A 23 -51.37 -29.51 -41.81
N LEU A 24 -50.80 -30.70 -41.97
CA LEU A 24 -49.73 -31.22 -41.11
C LEU A 24 -48.43 -30.41 -41.25
N ALA A 25 -48.07 -29.98 -42.46
CA ALA A 25 -46.89 -29.17 -42.71
C ALA A 25 -47.03 -27.74 -42.15
N GLU A 26 -48.20 -27.13 -42.29
CA GLU A 26 -48.52 -25.83 -41.69
C GLU A 26 -48.54 -25.89 -40.16
N GLY A 27 -49.17 -26.92 -39.58
CA GLY A 27 -49.19 -27.15 -38.14
C GLY A 27 -47.78 -27.34 -37.56
N LYS A 28 -46.92 -28.12 -38.23
CA LYS A 28 -45.51 -28.30 -37.83
C LYS A 28 -44.72 -27.00 -37.87
N ARG A 29 -44.92 -26.14 -38.89
CA ARG A 29 -44.27 -24.83 -38.99
C ARG A 29 -44.73 -23.86 -37.88
N ALA A 30 -46.03 -23.86 -37.56
CA ALA A 30 -46.57 -23.04 -36.48
C ALA A 30 -46.04 -23.47 -35.11
N ILE A 31 -45.95 -24.78 -34.85
CA ILE A 31 -45.38 -25.33 -33.62
C ILE A 31 -43.88 -25.00 -33.51
N ALA A 32 -43.11 -25.18 -34.60
CA ALA A 32 -41.69 -24.86 -34.62
C ALA A 32 -41.41 -23.36 -34.38
N GLY A 33 -42.20 -22.47 -34.99
CA GLY A 33 -42.09 -21.03 -34.78
C GLY A 33 -42.40 -20.62 -33.34
N ARG A 34 -43.42 -21.23 -32.73
CA ARG A 34 -43.78 -21.00 -31.32
C ARG A 34 -42.68 -21.46 -30.37
N LEU A 35 -42.13 -22.66 -30.58
CA LEU A 35 -41.02 -23.19 -29.77
C LEU A 35 -39.75 -22.35 -29.92
N GLY A 36 -39.45 -21.87 -31.13
CA GLY A 36 -38.31 -20.98 -31.37
C GLY A 36 -38.44 -19.64 -30.66
N LEU A 37 -39.65 -19.07 -30.62
CA LEU A 37 -39.92 -17.81 -29.92
C LEU A 37 -39.85 -17.99 -28.40
N GLU A 38 -40.39 -19.10 -27.87
CA GLU A 38 -40.27 -19.48 -26.46
C GLU A 38 -38.80 -19.66 -26.04
N PHE A 39 -38.01 -20.37 -26.85
CA PHE A 39 -36.57 -20.52 -26.63
C PHE A 39 -35.84 -19.18 -26.66
N LEU A 40 -36.14 -18.31 -27.63
CA LEU A 40 -35.54 -16.97 -27.74
C LEU A 40 -35.82 -16.13 -26.49
N VAL A 41 -37.07 -16.16 -26.00
CA VAL A 41 -37.45 -15.43 -24.77
C VAL A 41 -36.67 -15.93 -23.56
N VAL A 42 -36.49 -17.25 -23.41
CA VAL A 42 -35.69 -17.82 -22.32
C VAL A 42 -34.22 -17.39 -22.43
N VAL A 43 -33.62 -17.46 -23.62
CA VAL A 43 -32.22 -17.05 -23.84
C VAL A 43 -32.02 -15.57 -23.54
N VAL A 44 -32.92 -14.70 -24.03
CA VAL A 44 -32.88 -13.26 -23.74
C VAL A 44 -33.04 -13.01 -22.24
N GLY A 45 -33.92 -13.75 -21.56
CA GLY A 45 -34.09 -13.67 -20.12
C GLY A 45 -32.81 -14.00 -19.33
N ILE A 46 -32.13 -15.08 -19.69
CA ILE A 46 -30.86 -15.49 -19.05
C ILE A 46 -29.75 -14.46 -19.34
N LEU A 47 -29.61 -14.01 -20.58
CA LEU A 47 -28.61 -13.00 -20.95
C LEU A 47 -28.85 -11.66 -20.26
N ALA A 48 -30.11 -11.25 -20.11
CA ALA A 48 -30.47 -10.04 -19.37
C ALA A 48 -30.14 -10.18 -17.88
N ALA A 49 -30.41 -11.33 -17.27
CA ALA A 49 -30.04 -11.59 -15.88
C ALA A 49 -28.52 -11.52 -15.66
N LEU A 50 -27.74 -12.19 -16.52
CA LEU A 50 -26.27 -12.12 -16.48
C LEU A 50 -25.75 -10.70 -16.69
N GLY A 51 -26.35 -9.93 -17.61
CA GLY A 51 -25.96 -8.54 -17.85
C GLY A 51 -26.23 -7.61 -16.67
N VAL A 52 -27.33 -7.83 -15.93
CA VAL A 52 -27.64 -7.07 -14.70
C VAL A 52 -26.67 -7.42 -13.58
N ASP A 53 -26.35 -8.71 -13.43
CA ASP A 53 -25.38 -9.18 -12.43
C ASP A 53 -23.98 -8.60 -12.69
N ASP A 54 -23.51 -8.64 -13.94
CA ASP A 54 -22.23 -8.05 -14.35
C ASP A 54 -22.17 -6.53 -14.09
N TRP A 55 -23.28 -5.81 -14.34
CA TRP A 55 -23.35 -4.37 -14.07
C TRP A 55 -23.32 -4.06 -12.57
N SER A 56 -24.07 -4.82 -11.77
CA SER A 56 -24.07 -4.70 -10.32
C SER A 56 -22.68 -4.97 -9.74
N GLN A 57 -22.04 -6.05 -10.19
CA GLN A 57 -20.68 -6.40 -9.79
C GLN A 57 -19.68 -5.31 -10.16
N ALA A 58 -19.71 -4.82 -11.41
CA ALA A 58 -18.81 -3.75 -11.85
C ALA A 58 -19.02 -2.44 -11.06
N ARG A 59 -20.24 -2.15 -10.61
CA ARG A 59 -20.52 -1.01 -9.74
C ARG A 59 -19.93 -1.22 -8.35
N SER A 60 -20.12 -2.42 -7.77
CA SER A 60 -19.55 -2.79 -6.47
C SER A 60 -18.03 -2.73 -6.50
N ASP A 61 -17.41 -3.28 -7.54
CA ASP A 61 -15.96 -3.29 -7.72
C ASP A 61 -15.40 -1.87 -7.82
N ARG A 62 -16.09 -0.95 -8.51
CA ARG A 62 -15.69 0.47 -8.57
C ARG A 62 -15.76 1.15 -7.20
N GLN A 63 -16.80 0.89 -6.42
CA GLN A 63 -16.92 1.45 -5.07
C GLN A 63 -15.82 0.92 -4.14
N LEU A 64 -15.50 -0.36 -4.26
CA LEU A 64 -14.40 -0.97 -3.54
C LEU A 64 -13.05 -0.40 -3.97
N GLU A 65 -12.83 -0.21 -5.27
CA GLU A 65 -11.59 0.40 -5.78
C GLU A 65 -11.39 1.82 -5.25
N GLU A 66 -12.43 2.66 -5.29
CA GLU A 66 -12.41 4.02 -4.74
C GLU A 66 -12.06 4.02 -3.24
N HIS A 67 -12.72 3.13 -2.49
CA HIS A 67 -12.46 2.98 -1.05
C HIS A 67 -11.02 2.57 -0.78
N LEU A 68 -10.50 1.57 -1.48
CA LEU A 68 -9.13 1.09 -1.32
C LEU A 68 -8.10 2.17 -1.66
N LEU A 69 -8.28 2.90 -2.77
CA LEU A 69 -7.37 3.98 -3.16
C LEU A 69 -7.43 5.16 -2.20
N THR A 70 -8.60 5.50 -1.67
CA THR A 70 -8.76 6.57 -0.66
C THR A 70 -8.09 6.19 0.66
N SER A 71 -8.30 4.96 1.14
CA SER A 71 -7.64 4.46 2.35
C SER A 71 -6.12 4.38 2.17
N LEU A 72 -5.67 3.93 1.00
CA LEU A 72 -4.25 3.90 0.67
C LEU A 72 -3.63 5.30 0.63
N ALA A 73 -4.33 6.30 0.08
CA ALA A 73 -3.87 7.68 0.09
C ALA A 73 -3.67 8.20 1.53
N SER A 74 -4.56 7.83 2.46
CA SER A 74 -4.40 8.14 3.88
C SER A 74 -3.16 7.47 4.47
N ASP A 75 -2.97 6.16 4.23
CA ASP A 75 -1.78 5.43 4.70
C ASP A 75 -0.48 6.08 4.20
N LEU A 76 -0.44 6.51 2.92
CA LEU A 76 0.74 7.16 2.33
C LEU A 76 1.01 8.57 2.86
N GLU A 77 -0.04 9.30 3.28
CA GLU A 77 0.12 10.59 3.94
C GLU A 77 0.68 10.41 5.35
N ASP A 78 0.23 9.39 6.09
CA ASP A 78 0.80 9.04 7.39
C ASP A 78 2.28 8.61 7.25
N ASP A 79 2.63 7.85 6.21
CA ASP A 79 4.02 7.52 5.86
C ASP A 79 4.87 8.78 5.60
N ARG A 80 4.28 9.80 4.96
CA ARG A 80 4.95 11.08 4.70
C ARG A 80 5.23 11.84 5.99
N ILE A 81 4.22 11.94 6.85
CA ILE A 81 4.32 12.60 8.15
C ILE A 81 5.37 11.92 9.04
N ASP A 82 5.38 10.59 9.11
CA ASP A 82 6.38 9.85 9.90
C ASP A 82 7.79 10.10 9.34
N ALA A 83 7.99 10.04 8.03
CA ALA A 83 9.31 10.29 7.45
C ALA A 83 9.83 11.71 7.72
N ASP A 84 8.98 12.73 7.64
CA ASP A 84 9.35 14.11 7.99
C ASP A 84 9.78 14.22 9.47
N LEU A 85 9.08 13.50 10.35
CA LEU A 85 9.45 13.41 11.76
C LEU A 85 10.80 12.72 11.93
N GLN A 86 11.04 11.60 11.22
CA GLN A 86 12.31 10.88 11.27
C GLN A 86 13.49 11.72 10.77
N GLU A 87 13.31 12.53 9.74
CA GLU A 87 14.34 13.44 9.24
C GLU A 87 14.74 14.48 10.30
N ARG A 88 13.75 15.08 10.96
CA ARG A 88 13.97 16.02 12.08
C ARG A 88 14.70 15.36 13.23
N LEU A 89 14.28 14.14 13.60
CA LEU A 89 14.93 13.37 14.67
C LEU A 89 16.36 12.99 14.29
N ALA A 90 16.63 12.59 13.05
CA ALA A 90 17.98 12.33 12.55
C ALA A 90 18.88 13.57 12.63
N GLY A 91 18.33 14.77 12.38
CA GLY A 91 19.02 16.04 12.64
C GLY A 91 19.37 16.24 14.12
N MET A 92 18.40 16.02 15.01
CA MET A 92 18.61 16.11 16.46
C MET A 92 19.65 15.10 16.97
N HIS A 93 19.67 13.87 16.41
CA HIS A 93 20.68 12.87 16.73
C HIS A 93 22.07 13.29 16.26
N ARG A 94 22.20 13.86 15.06
CA ARG A 94 23.47 14.42 14.56
C ARG A 94 24.01 15.50 15.49
N ASP A 95 23.17 16.47 15.86
CA ASP A 95 23.57 17.53 16.78
C ASP A 95 23.95 17.00 18.17
N ALA A 96 23.25 15.97 18.67
CA ALA A 96 23.57 15.35 19.94
C ALA A 96 24.90 14.57 19.92
N VAL A 97 25.23 13.91 18.79
CA VAL A 97 26.55 13.28 18.62
C VAL A 97 27.63 14.34 18.56
N ASP A 98 27.44 15.40 17.76
CA ASP A 98 28.44 16.47 17.62
C ASP A 98 28.74 17.15 18.97
N HIS A 99 27.71 17.37 19.79
CA HIS A 99 27.88 17.89 21.15
C HIS A 99 28.63 16.90 22.06
N LEU A 100 28.28 15.61 22.03
CA LEU A 100 28.99 14.62 22.85
C LEU A 100 30.47 14.49 22.44
N LEU A 101 30.76 14.65 21.16
CA LEU A 101 32.12 14.63 20.62
C LEU A 101 32.92 15.88 20.99
N SER A 102 32.29 17.07 21.05
CA SER A 102 32.97 18.27 21.55
C SER A 102 33.32 18.13 23.03
N VAL A 103 32.39 17.61 23.85
CA VAL A 103 32.59 17.39 25.29
C VAL A 103 33.65 16.32 25.59
N THR A 104 33.87 15.38 24.66
CA THR A 104 34.89 14.32 24.81
C THR A 104 36.21 14.63 24.10
N ASP A 105 36.42 15.85 23.63
CA ASP A 105 37.63 16.30 22.90
C ASP A 105 37.92 15.51 21.61
N HIS A 106 36.86 15.02 20.95
CA HIS A 106 36.92 14.28 19.69
C HIS A 106 36.02 14.89 18.59
N PRO A 107 36.08 16.21 18.30
CA PRO A 107 35.24 16.82 17.28
C PRO A 107 35.55 16.24 15.89
N LEU A 108 34.50 15.94 15.11
CA LEU A 108 34.65 15.38 13.75
C LEU A 108 35.21 16.38 12.74
N ALA A 109 34.97 17.66 12.97
CA ALA A 109 35.47 18.76 12.15
C ALA A 109 35.62 20.02 13.01
N PRO A 110 36.50 20.95 12.64
CA PRO A 110 36.45 22.32 13.15
C PRO A 110 35.06 22.88 12.85
N THR A 111 34.32 23.23 13.90
CA THR A 111 32.98 23.81 13.78
C THR A 111 32.96 25.12 14.55
N ASP A 112 32.37 26.15 13.97
CA ASP A 112 32.10 27.41 14.66
C ASP A 112 30.90 27.28 15.62
N ARG A 113 30.24 26.11 15.64
CA ARG A 113 29.16 25.82 16.59
C ARG A 113 29.75 25.70 18.00
N GLN A 114 29.35 26.62 18.86
CA GLN A 114 29.53 26.47 20.30
C GLN A 114 28.34 25.71 20.87
N PHE A 115 28.64 24.63 21.58
CA PHE A 115 27.65 23.93 22.39
C PHE A 115 27.69 24.45 23.82
N ASP A 116 26.54 24.37 24.49
CA ASP A 116 26.45 24.61 25.93
C ASP A 116 26.93 23.34 26.64
N ASP A 117 28.12 23.38 27.24
CA ASP A 117 28.72 22.25 27.96
C ASP A 117 28.16 22.11 29.40
N SER A 118 27.06 22.79 29.74
CA SER A 118 26.38 22.58 31.02
C SER A 118 25.95 21.10 31.18
N PRO A 119 25.99 20.54 32.40
CA PRO A 119 25.54 19.17 32.65
C PRO A 119 24.14 18.89 32.10
N GLU A 120 23.22 19.86 32.19
CA GLU A 120 21.85 19.75 31.69
C GLU A 120 21.80 19.64 30.16
N ALA A 121 22.64 20.39 29.44
CA ALA A 121 22.70 20.33 27.99
C ALA A 121 23.35 19.04 27.47
N ILE A 122 24.37 18.55 28.17
CA ILE A 122 24.98 17.25 27.91
C ILE A 122 23.96 16.14 28.14
N ASP A 123 23.23 16.16 29.26
CA ASP A 123 22.19 15.17 29.57
C ASP A 123 21.07 15.16 28.52
N ARG A 124 20.59 16.33 28.06
CA ARG A 124 19.65 16.41 26.93
C ARG A 124 20.18 15.73 25.68
N SER A 125 21.48 15.85 25.42
CA SER A 125 22.11 15.22 24.25
C SER A 125 22.20 13.70 24.43
N LEU A 126 22.56 13.23 25.62
CA LEU A 126 22.53 11.79 25.95
C LEU A 126 21.11 11.21 25.83
N GLN A 127 20.10 11.89 26.37
CA GLN A 127 18.70 11.45 26.25
C GLN A 127 18.27 11.34 24.78
N ARG A 128 18.64 12.31 23.94
CA ARG A 128 18.38 12.25 22.49
C ARG A 128 19.07 11.05 21.84
N LEU A 129 20.34 10.79 22.14
CA LEU A 129 21.07 9.63 21.58
C LEU A 129 20.47 8.29 22.00
N LEU A 130 19.91 8.21 23.20
CA LEU A 130 19.31 7.01 23.75
C LEU A 130 17.84 6.81 23.31
N ALA A 131 17.18 7.83 22.76
CA ALA A 131 15.85 7.71 22.19
C ALA A 131 15.86 6.80 20.94
N LEU A 132 14.79 6.02 20.75
CA LEU A 132 14.57 5.17 19.58
C LEU A 132 13.34 5.66 18.81
N PRO A 133 13.51 6.51 17.81
CA PRO A 133 12.50 6.63 16.79
C PRO A 133 12.60 5.42 15.85
N GLU A 134 11.52 4.65 15.79
CA GLU A 134 11.33 3.62 14.78
C GLU A 134 10.62 4.25 13.59
N LEU A 135 11.14 4.02 12.38
CA LEU A 135 10.41 4.39 11.16
C LEU A 135 9.23 3.43 11.03
N GLN A 136 8.05 3.97 10.88
CA GLN A 136 6.84 3.20 10.64
C GLN A 136 6.45 3.30 9.17
N VAL A 137 5.92 2.21 8.64
CA VAL A 137 5.24 2.20 7.34
C VAL A 137 3.82 1.72 7.57
N PHE A 138 2.87 2.58 7.28
CA PHE A 138 1.44 2.37 7.36
C PHE A 138 1.02 1.50 6.17
N LYS A 139 0.73 0.23 6.48
CA LYS A 139 0.44 -0.81 5.49
C LYS A 139 -0.88 -1.51 5.74
N ALA A 140 -1.80 -0.89 6.48
CA ALA A 140 -3.07 -1.48 6.84
C ALA A 140 -3.88 -1.82 5.58
N THR A 141 -4.06 -0.85 4.69
CA THR A 141 -4.80 -1.02 3.44
C THR A 141 -4.09 -2.02 2.52
N PHE A 142 -2.76 -1.94 2.40
CA PHE A 142 -2.00 -2.90 1.60
C PHE A 142 -2.10 -4.34 2.11
N THR A 143 -2.07 -4.52 3.43
CA THR A 143 -2.23 -5.84 4.07
C THR A 143 -3.63 -6.38 3.85
N GLU A 144 -4.66 -5.55 3.96
CA GLU A 144 -6.04 -5.92 3.63
C GLU A 144 -6.15 -6.32 2.15
N MET A 145 -5.62 -5.52 1.24
CA MET A 145 -5.68 -5.75 -0.20
C MET A 145 -5.04 -7.07 -0.62
N THR A 146 -3.92 -7.42 0.01
CA THR A 146 -3.18 -8.65 -0.29
C THR A 146 -3.80 -9.87 0.37
N SER A 147 -4.26 -9.76 1.62
CA SER A 147 -4.88 -10.86 2.36
C SER A 147 -6.24 -11.28 1.81
N THR A 148 -7.05 -10.32 1.37
CA THR A 148 -8.37 -10.56 0.76
C THR A 148 -8.29 -10.80 -0.76
N GLY A 149 -7.14 -10.50 -1.38
CA GLY A 149 -6.97 -10.53 -2.82
C GLY A 149 -7.67 -9.38 -3.56
N SER A 150 -8.22 -8.40 -2.84
CA SER A 150 -8.90 -7.24 -3.42
C SER A 150 -7.98 -6.30 -4.19
N ILE A 151 -6.65 -6.45 -4.08
CA ILE A 151 -5.68 -5.74 -4.93
C ILE A 151 -5.97 -5.89 -6.44
N ARG A 152 -6.64 -6.98 -6.85
CA ARG A 152 -7.03 -7.24 -8.25
C ARG A 152 -8.11 -6.29 -8.76
N VAL A 153 -8.88 -5.70 -7.84
CA VAL A 153 -9.97 -4.73 -8.12
C VAL A 153 -9.40 -3.40 -8.62
N ILE A 154 -8.15 -3.07 -8.27
CA ILE A 154 -7.45 -1.91 -8.84
C ILE A 154 -7.26 -2.14 -10.34
N THR A 155 -8.03 -1.43 -11.16
CA THR A 155 -8.12 -1.60 -12.60
C THR A 155 -6.83 -1.14 -13.29
N ASN A 156 -6.24 -0.04 -12.82
CA ASN A 156 -4.97 0.47 -13.34
C ASN A 156 -3.82 -0.47 -12.98
N ARG A 157 -3.37 -1.26 -13.96
CA ARG A 157 -2.29 -2.25 -13.78
C ARG A 157 -0.94 -1.60 -13.46
N ALA A 158 -0.67 -0.40 -13.97
CA ALA A 158 0.58 0.30 -13.70
C ALA A 158 0.61 0.77 -12.24
N LEU A 159 -0.47 1.42 -11.78
CA LEU A 159 -0.63 1.83 -10.39
C LEU A 159 -0.53 0.64 -9.43
N ARG A 160 -1.25 -0.45 -9.72
CA ARG A 160 -1.20 -1.68 -8.92
C ARG A 160 0.23 -2.23 -8.77
N ARG A 161 1.05 -2.12 -9.82
CA ARG A 161 2.45 -2.53 -9.78
C ARG A 161 3.30 -1.60 -8.92
N GLN A 162 3.09 -0.28 -9.04
CA GLN A 162 3.79 0.71 -8.21
C GLN A 162 3.50 0.51 -6.72
N ILE A 163 2.24 0.28 -6.34
CA ILE A 163 1.84 -0.04 -4.96
C ILE A 163 2.61 -1.26 -4.44
N ALA A 164 2.61 -2.35 -5.20
CA ALA A 164 3.31 -3.57 -4.79
C ALA A 164 4.82 -3.36 -4.66
N SER A 165 5.44 -2.62 -5.59
CA SER A 165 6.87 -2.31 -5.56
C SER A 165 7.24 -1.46 -4.35
N TYR A 166 6.48 -0.40 -4.04
CA TYR A 166 6.71 0.45 -2.89
C TYR A 166 6.73 -0.33 -1.58
N TYR A 167 5.71 -1.15 -1.32
CA TYR A 167 5.65 -1.91 -0.06
C TYR A 167 6.67 -3.06 0.01
N GLN A 168 7.08 -3.63 -1.12
CA GLN A 168 8.19 -4.60 -1.15
C GLN A 168 9.52 -3.93 -0.78
N GLU A 169 9.80 -2.76 -1.34
CA GLU A 169 10.99 -1.98 -1.01
C GLU A 169 10.96 -1.53 0.46
N ALA A 170 9.81 -1.05 0.92
CA ALA A 170 9.58 -0.70 2.32
C ALA A 170 9.87 -1.86 3.27
N GLU A 171 9.42 -3.08 2.93
CA GLU A 171 9.69 -4.28 3.72
C GLU A 171 11.18 -4.63 3.75
N VAL A 172 11.91 -4.46 2.65
CA VAL A 172 13.36 -4.65 2.64
C VAL A 172 14.06 -3.63 3.54
N VAL A 173 13.65 -2.36 3.48
CA VAL A 173 14.26 -1.28 4.28
C VAL A 173 13.95 -1.43 5.77
N LEU A 174 12.72 -1.80 6.12
CA LEU A 174 12.31 -2.02 7.51
C LEU A 174 12.73 -3.39 8.06
N GLY A 175 12.87 -4.39 7.19
CA GLY A 175 13.16 -5.78 7.53
C GLY A 175 14.61 -6.06 7.89
N VAL A 176 15.53 -5.11 7.69
CA VAL A 176 16.90 -5.20 8.23
C VAL A 176 16.79 -5.18 9.76
N PRO A 177 17.13 -6.28 10.47
CA PRO A 177 16.94 -6.35 11.91
C PRO A 177 17.80 -5.31 12.63
N MET A 178 17.18 -4.20 13.03
CA MET A 178 17.81 -3.06 13.72
C MET A 178 18.59 -3.47 14.98
N ARG A 179 18.25 -4.63 15.57
CA ARG A 179 18.97 -5.21 16.72
C ARG A 179 20.45 -5.51 16.46
N GLN A 180 20.89 -5.71 15.22
CA GLN A 180 22.31 -5.99 14.94
C GLN A 180 23.16 -4.71 14.76
N VAL A 181 22.54 -3.54 14.61
CA VAL A 181 23.23 -2.26 14.33
C VAL A 181 23.09 -1.24 15.46
N ASP A 182 22.20 -1.50 16.44
CA ASP A 182 22.00 -0.62 17.58
C ASP A 182 23.22 -0.57 18.52
N ALA A 183 23.91 0.57 18.54
CA ALA A 183 25.06 0.82 19.42
C ALA A 183 24.68 1.45 20.77
N ARG A 184 23.39 1.67 21.07
CA ARG A 184 22.95 2.25 22.34
C ARG A 184 23.19 1.35 23.55
N PRO A 185 23.00 0.02 23.51
CA PRO A 185 23.35 -0.83 24.65
C PRO A 185 24.84 -0.74 25.00
N ASP A 186 25.70 -0.57 23.99
CA ASP A 186 27.12 -0.31 24.22
C ASP A 186 27.35 1.08 24.83
N LEU A 187 26.70 2.12 24.30
CA LEU A 187 26.78 3.48 24.86
C LEU A 187 26.29 3.53 26.32
N GLN A 188 25.15 2.91 26.64
CA GLN A 188 24.62 2.83 27.99
C GLN A 188 25.59 2.13 28.94
N ARG A 189 26.23 1.05 28.50
CA ARG A 189 27.29 0.37 29.27
C ARG A 189 28.50 1.28 29.50
N ALA A 190 28.94 2.01 28.48
CA ALA A 190 30.06 2.94 28.57
C ALA A 190 29.76 4.13 29.51
N LEU A 191 28.54 4.66 29.47
CA LEU A 191 28.06 5.69 30.39
C LEU A 191 27.97 5.17 31.84
N ALA A 192 27.41 3.97 32.03
CA ALA A 192 27.33 3.35 33.35
C ALA A 192 28.72 3.11 33.97
N ALA A 193 29.73 2.75 33.15
CA ALA A 193 31.10 2.54 33.60
C ALA A 193 31.76 3.80 34.18
N VAL A 194 31.30 5.00 33.79
CA VAL A 194 31.76 6.29 34.35
C VAL A 194 30.80 6.86 35.40
N GLY A 195 29.85 6.05 35.86
CA GLY A 195 28.85 6.42 36.86
C GLY A 195 27.74 7.34 36.33
N VAL A 196 27.56 7.43 35.01
CA VAL A 196 26.52 8.25 34.39
C VAL A 196 25.29 7.39 34.13
N ALA A 197 24.24 7.59 34.92
CA ALA A 197 22.92 7.01 34.67
C ALA A 197 22.08 7.96 33.80
N SER A 198 21.38 7.41 32.82
CA SER A 198 20.47 8.17 31.94
C SER A 198 19.40 8.90 32.76
N GLY A 199 19.19 10.20 32.50
CA GLY A 199 18.17 11.01 33.17
C GLY A 199 18.56 11.52 34.56
N GLN A 200 19.80 11.28 35.00
CA GLN A 200 20.39 11.90 36.21
C GLN A 200 21.68 12.65 35.90
N ALA A 201 22.19 12.57 34.66
CA ALA A 201 23.46 13.17 34.28
C ALA A 201 23.45 14.70 34.44
N GLY A 202 22.29 15.33 34.24
CA GLY A 202 22.14 16.79 34.38
C GLY A 202 22.42 17.31 35.79
N THR A 203 22.46 16.45 36.81
CA THR A 203 22.77 16.83 38.18
C THR A 203 24.25 16.67 38.54
N MET A 204 25.08 16.17 37.60
CA MET A 204 26.48 15.84 37.84
C MET A 204 27.38 17.02 37.45
N PRO A 205 27.94 17.77 38.42
CA PRO A 205 28.80 18.92 38.11
C PRO A 205 30.10 18.52 37.40
N ASP A 206 30.53 17.25 37.52
CA ASP A 206 31.72 16.68 36.89
C ASP A 206 31.41 15.85 35.64
N LEU A 207 30.19 15.96 35.07
CA LEU A 207 29.74 15.11 33.95
C LEU A 207 30.71 15.11 32.76
N ALA A 208 31.15 16.27 32.31
CA ALA A 208 32.07 16.37 31.17
C ALA A 208 33.39 15.64 31.44
N LEU A 209 33.93 15.72 32.67
CA LEU A 209 35.16 15.01 33.05
C LEU A 209 34.94 13.49 33.07
N ARG A 210 33.79 13.03 33.58
CA ARG A 210 33.41 11.62 33.56
C ARG A 210 33.33 11.07 32.15
N LEU A 211 32.70 11.80 31.23
CA LEU A 211 32.57 11.38 29.83
C LEU A 211 33.94 11.28 29.14
N ARG A 212 34.84 12.26 29.36
CA ARG A 212 36.22 12.22 28.85
C ARG A 212 37.04 11.04 29.38
N SER A 213 36.72 10.54 30.58
CA SER A 213 37.47 9.43 31.19
C SER A 213 37.27 8.08 30.49
N ASN A 214 36.27 7.94 29.60
CA ASN A 214 36.02 6.72 28.86
C ASN A 214 36.08 6.95 27.33
N PRO A 215 37.17 6.52 26.66
CA PRO A 215 37.38 6.75 25.23
C PRO A 215 36.44 5.95 24.32
N THR A 216 35.63 5.03 24.86
CA THR A 216 34.66 4.25 24.06
C THR A 216 33.35 4.99 23.82
N ILE A 217 33.01 5.99 24.65
CA ILE A 217 31.80 6.82 24.51
C ILE A 217 31.72 7.49 23.11
N PRO A 218 32.75 8.22 22.63
CA PRO A 218 32.70 8.81 21.29
C PRO A 218 32.57 7.76 20.17
N ILE A 219 33.19 6.58 20.34
CA ILE A 219 33.08 5.48 19.36
C ILE A 219 31.63 4.99 19.24
N HIS A 220 30.96 4.79 20.38
CA HIS A 220 29.56 4.36 20.38
C HIS A 220 28.62 5.45 19.84
N ALA A 221 28.88 6.72 20.16
CA ALA A 221 28.15 7.85 19.59
C ALA A 221 28.26 7.91 18.06
N LEU A 222 29.47 7.71 17.52
CA LEU A 222 29.71 7.65 16.07
C LEU A 222 29.01 6.47 15.40
N ARG A 223 28.93 5.31 16.06
CA ARG A 223 28.16 4.17 15.56
C ARG A 223 26.67 4.48 15.48
N ILE A 224 26.13 5.20 16.46
CA ILE A 224 24.73 5.68 16.42
C ILE A 224 24.54 6.67 15.26
N ARG A 225 25.45 7.65 15.08
CA ARG A 225 25.39 8.58 13.94
C ARG A 225 25.38 7.84 12.61
N ARG A 226 26.30 6.88 12.42
CA ARG A 226 26.39 6.08 11.19
C ARG A 226 25.13 5.27 10.93
N TYR A 227 24.48 4.77 11.98
CA TYR A 227 23.17 4.10 11.85
C TYR A 227 22.11 5.03 11.26
N PHE A 228 22.03 6.28 11.71
CA PHE A 228 21.10 7.28 11.16
C PHE A 228 21.50 7.77 9.75
N GLU A 229 22.80 7.89 9.47
CA GLU A 229 23.31 8.35 8.16
C GLU A 229 23.25 7.27 7.07
N ASN A 230 23.44 6.00 7.40
CA ASN A 230 23.33 4.88 6.45
C ASN A 230 21.89 4.61 5.98
N ARG A 231 20.92 5.44 6.38
CA ARG A 231 19.56 5.45 5.83
C ARG A 231 19.49 6.04 4.41
N VAL A 232 20.51 5.81 3.57
CA VAL A 232 20.52 6.12 2.12
C VAL A 232 19.33 5.47 1.39
N ALA A 233 18.75 4.40 1.94
CA ALA A 233 17.52 3.80 1.42
C ALA A 233 16.24 4.63 1.69
N VAL A 234 16.26 5.57 2.64
CA VAL A 234 15.11 6.42 2.98
C VAL A 234 14.86 7.49 1.92
N GLU A 235 15.91 8.00 1.26
CA GLU A 235 15.72 8.97 0.17
C GLU A 235 15.09 8.32 -1.06
N GLY A 236 15.52 7.12 -1.44
CA GLY A 236 14.88 6.35 -2.52
C GLY A 236 13.43 5.98 -2.20
N MET A 237 13.14 5.63 -0.95
CA MET A 237 11.77 5.40 -0.49
C MET A 237 10.92 6.68 -0.49
N LYS A 238 11.52 7.84 -0.20
CA LYS A 238 10.83 9.13 -0.24
C LYS A 238 10.38 9.46 -1.66
N GLU A 239 11.27 9.36 -2.64
CA GLU A 239 10.92 9.58 -4.05
C GLU A 239 9.84 8.58 -4.52
N ALA A 240 9.98 7.29 -4.17
CA ALA A 240 9.00 6.26 -4.51
C ALA A 240 7.63 6.53 -3.86
N ARG A 241 7.60 6.96 -2.60
CA ARG A 241 6.37 7.35 -1.90
C ARG A 241 5.73 8.57 -2.55
N GLU A 242 6.50 9.64 -2.81
CA GLU A 242 5.97 10.86 -3.42
C GLU A 242 5.37 10.58 -4.80
N GLY A 243 6.06 9.80 -5.63
CA GLY A 243 5.52 9.37 -6.92
C GLY A 243 4.26 8.50 -6.78
N LEU A 244 4.17 7.65 -5.75
CA LEU A 244 2.98 6.85 -5.51
C LEU A 244 1.80 7.68 -5.00
N VAL A 245 2.05 8.67 -4.12
CA VAL A 245 1.02 9.62 -3.66
C VAL A 245 0.43 10.38 -4.84
N GLU A 246 1.28 10.88 -5.74
CA GLU A 246 0.85 11.56 -6.96
C GLU A 246 0.03 10.63 -7.85
N ALA A 247 0.50 9.41 -8.11
CA ALA A 247 -0.20 8.44 -8.96
C ALA A 247 -1.57 8.00 -8.40
N VAL A 248 -1.68 7.80 -7.08
CA VAL A 248 -2.95 7.48 -6.42
C VAL A 248 -3.92 8.66 -6.51
N SER A 249 -3.42 9.88 -6.25
CA SER A 249 -4.23 11.11 -6.31
C SER A 249 -4.75 11.36 -7.73
N GLU A 250 -3.90 11.20 -8.74
CA GLU A 250 -4.26 11.36 -10.15
C GLU A 250 -5.30 10.32 -10.60
N GLU A 251 -5.16 9.06 -10.18
CA GLU A 251 -6.16 8.01 -10.49
C GLU A 251 -7.51 8.31 -9.83
N LEU A 252 -7.50 8.78 -8.58
CA LEU A 252 -8.71 9.21 -7.86
C LEU A 252 -9.40 10.38 -8.59
N GLU A 253 -8.65 11.42 -8.95
CA GLU A 253 -9.17 12.58 -9.66
C GLU A 253 -9.71 12.22 -11.06
N ASN A 254 -8.97 11.42 -11.83
CA ASN A 254 -9.36 11.03 -13.18
C ASN A 254 -10.66 10.22 -13.24
N ARG A 255 -10.96 9.45 -12.19
CA ARG A 255 -12.07 8.49 -12.20
C ARG A 255 -13.26 8.89 -11.33
N TRP A 256 -12.99 9.57 -10.22
CA TRP A 256 -13.99 9.98 -9.23
C TRP A 256 -13.94 11.47 -8.89
N GLY A 257 -12.94 12.20 -9.38
CA GLY A 257 -12.92 13.65 -9.28
C GLY A 257 -14.15 14.25 -9.96
N GLU A 258 -14.80 15.20 -9.30
CA GLU A 258 -15.84 16.00 -9.93
C GLU A 258 -15.23 16.63 -11.19
N ARG A 259 -15.76 16.28 -12.37
CA ARG A 259 -15.49 17.09 -13.57
C ARG A 259 -15.99 18.48 -13.24
N LYS A 260 -15.08 19.39 -12.91
CA LYS A 260 -15.42 20.82 -12.84
C LYS A 260 -16.08 21.16 -14.19
N PRO A 261 -17.31 21.69 -14.18
CA PRO A 261 -18.04 22.01 -15.40
C PRO A 261 -17.28 23.02 -16.27
#